data_AF-A0A5F1XQ12-F1
#
_entry.id   AF-A0A5F1XQ12-F1
#
_cell.length_a   1.000
_cell.length_b   1.000
_cell.length_c   1.000
_cell.angle_alpha   90.00
_cell.angle_beta   90.00
_cell.angle_gamma   90.00
#
_symmetry.space_group_name_H-M   'P 1'
#
loop_
_entity.id
_entity.type
_entity.pdbx_description
1 polymer ?
#
loop_
_entity_poly.entity_id
_entity_poly.type
_entity_poly.pdbx_seq_one_letter_code
_entity_poly.pdbx_strand_id
1 'polypeptide(L)'
;MRKFLVGFLFLLTVGLYSDKSAWVRRIPLNRGELVLEIRNSSQDKEWNEFAYRKTADLFRALESYSGISFHEASASVFEGQRASEKYKVLLVVQDQILLNGTRVGGYNNISGDLGPARGIFMEPDLSPAGYPALLFHELGHFYFSDIPWLSEGLVSFLPLVLYKEKKIQLTKEELVSIAEEWSTEEGLQGGKDFPLDPDFREKYPSATPTFYNKALKIQYILYKELGPNGYRDFVKKLVFENSPKTTSQVILTLKSIRDKNWSSLLRGWVTPGPYEVYTWKTFQKESILKTFAQ
;
A
#
# COMPACT_ATOMS: atom_id res chain seq x y z
N MET A 1 38.95 -9.63 -21.78
CA MET A 1 37.96 -9.58 -22.88
C MET A 1 36.70 -8.90 -22.37
N ARG A 2 36.51 -7.63 -22.73
CA ARG A 2 35.28 -6.85 -22.46
C ARG A 2 34.18 -7.37 -23.40
N LYS A 3 33.04 -7.78 -22.86
CA LYS A 3 31.81 -7.92 -23.64
C LYS A 3 30.86 -6.81 -23.22
N PHE A 4 30.77 -5.81 -24.10
CA PHE A 4 29.66 -4.89 -24.16
C PHE A 4 28.38 -5.70 -24.43
N LEU A 5 27.40 -5.61 -23.55
CA LEU A 5 26.01 -5.91 -23.91
C LEU A 5 25.29 -4.57 -23.94
N VAL A 6 25.06 -4.14 -25.17
CA VAL A 6 24.29 -2.96 -25.54
C VAL A 6 22.88 -3.13 -25.00
N GLY A 7 22.48 -2.23 -24.12
CA GLY A 7 21.10 -2.11 -23.66
C GLY A 7 20.22 -1.66 -24.80
N PHE A 8 19.12 -2.38 -25.01
CA PHE A 8 17.94 -1.83 -25.67
C PHE A 8 17.02 -1.32 -24.56
N LEU A 9 17.28 -0.08 -24.12
CA LEU A 9 16.32 0.71 -23.38
C LEU A 9 15.30 1.22 -24.42
N PHE A 10 14.19 0.51 -24.60
CA PHE A 10 13.05 1.10 -25.30
C PHE A 10 12.43 2.14 -24.37
N LEU A 11 13.00 3.34 -24.41
CA LEU A 11 12.33 4.57 -23.97
C LEU A 11 11.16 4.79 -24.92
N LEU A 12 10.02 4.18 -24.60
CA LEU A 12 8.77 4.75 -25.06
C LEU A 12 8.70 6.15 -24.45
N THR A 13 8.78 7.13 -25.36
CA THR A 13 8.53 8.53 -25.10
C THR A 13 7.21 8.66 -24.37
N VAL A 14 7.25 8.76 -23.05
CA VAL A 14 6.18 9.43 -22.32
C VAL A 14 6.30 10.87 -22.80
N GLY A 15 5.51 11.21 -23.81
CA GLY A 15 5.16 12.59 -24.04
C GLY A 15 4.59 13.07 -22.72
N LEU A 16 5.42 13.74 -21.92
CA LEU A 16 4.97 14.65 -20.89
C LEU A 16 4.24 15.75 -21.67
N TYR A 17 3.01 15.44 -22.07
CA TYR A 17 2.06 16.44 -22.50
C TYR A 17 2.02 17.43 -21.35
N SER A 18 2.47 18.65 -21.65
CA SER A 18 2.26 19.82 -20.84
C SER A 18 0.74 20.03 -20.76
N ASP A 19 0.07 19.27 -19.89
CA ASP A 19 -1.36 19.41 -19.68
C ASP A 19 -1.58 20.74 -18.98
N LYS A 20 -2.08 21.72 -19.74
CA LYS A 20 -2.58 23.01 -19.24
C LYS A 20 -3.84 22.86 -18.35
N SER A 21 -4.20 21.64 -17.95
CA SER A 21 -5.41 21.27 -17.22
C SER A 21 -5.12 20.39 -15.99
N ALA A 22 -3.92 20.47 -15.42
CA ALA A 22 -3.63 19.79 -14.15
C ALA A 22 -4.68 20.19 -13.08
N TRP A 23 -5.32 19.19 -12.49
CA TRP A 23 -6.33 19.39 -11.47
C TRP A 23 -5.62 19.50 -10.11
N VAL A 24 -5.48 20.73 -9.62
CA VAL A 24 -4.78 21.01 -8.37
C VAL A 24 -5.77 21.37 -7.27
N ARG A 25 -5.66 20.69 -6.12
CA ARG A 25 -6.39 21.03 -4.89
C ARG A 25 -5.48 21.02 -3.68
N ARG A 26 -5.85 21.82 -2.69
CA ARG A 26 -5.24 21.85 -1.37
C ARG A 26 -6.15 21.11 -0.41
N ILE A 27 -5.60 20.12 0.29
CA ILE A 27 -6.31 19.33 1.30
C ILE A 27 -5.78 19.79 2.65
N PRO A 28 -6.59 20.43 3.50
CA PRO A 28 -6.18 20.80 4.85
C PRO A 28 -6.05 19.54 5.72
N LEU A 29 -4.90 19.40 6.36
CA LEU A 29 -4.51 18.35 7.31
C LEU A 29 -3.96 19.00 8.60
N ASN A 30 -3.67 18.20 9.63
CA ASN A 30 -3.38 18.72 10.98
C ASN A 30 -2.18 19.68 11.06
N ARG A 31 -1.11 19.46 10.28
CA ARG A 31 0.12 20.28 10.30
C ARG A 31 0.30 21.19 9.09
N GLY A 32 -0.68 21.25 8.21
CA GLY A 32 -0.63 22.08 7.02
C GLY A 32 -1.45 21.50 5.88
N GLU A 33 -1.27 22.09 4.71
CA GLU A 33 -1.93 21.61 3.50
C GLU A 33 -1.08 20.55 2.81
N LEU A 34 -1.75 19.53 2.29
CA LEU A 34 -1.25 18.67 1.23
C LEU A 34 -1.72 19.23 -0.11
N VAL A 35 -0.83 19.27 -1.10
CA VAL A 35 -1.20 19.63 -2.48
C VAL A 35 -1.45 18.34 -3.26
N LEU A 36 -2.69 18.12 -3.69
CA LEU A 36 -3.02 17.05 -4.62
C LEU A 36 -3.00 17.63 -6.04
N GLU A 37 -2.13 17.08 -6.88
CA GLU A 37 -2.07 17.36 -8.32
C GLU A 37 -2.50 16.10 -9.08
N ILE A 38 -3.52 16.20 -9.92
CA ILE A 38 -3.97 15.11 -10.77
C ILE A 38 -3.77 15.51 -12.23
N ARG A 39 -2.95 14.74 -12.95
CA ARG A 39 -2.75 14.82 -14.40
C ARG A 39 -3.50 13.68 -15.03
N ASN A 40 -4.72 13.96 -15.48
CA ASN A 40 -5.61 12.93 -16.02
C ASN A 40 -5.81 13.09 -17.52
N SER A 41 -5.10 12.26 -18.28
CA SER A 41 -5.23 12.14 -19.73
C SER A 41 -6.16 11.01 -20.17
N SER A 42 -6.76 10.27 -19.24
CA SER A 42 -7.72 9.18 -19.52
C SER A 42 -9.10 9.68 -19.95
N GLN A 43 -9.96 8.79 -20.42
CA GLN A 43 -11.36 9.09 -20.76
C GLN A 43 -12.23 9.32 -19.52
N ASP A 44 -11.92 8.69 -18.38
CA ASP A 44 -12.67 8.84 -17.13
C ASP A 44 -12.25 10.11 -16.38
N LYS A 45 -13.01 11.20 -16.58
CA LYS A 45 -12.79 12.47 -15.89
C LYS A 45 -13.41 12.51 -14.49
N GLU A 46 -14.37 11.64 -14.18
CA GLU A 46 -14.98 11.55 -12.85
C GLU A 46 -13.98 11.03 -11.82
N TRP A 47 -12.99 10.26 -12.28
CA TRP A 47 -11.86 9.78 -11.48
C TRP A 47 -11.17 10.89 -10.67
N ASN A 48 -11.08 12.13 -11.18
CA ASN A 48 -10.43 13.24 -10.47
C ASN A 48 -11.13 13.57 -9.14
N GLU A 49 -12.45 13.69 -9.16
CA GLU A 49 -13.23 14.04 -7.98
C GLU A 49 -13.27 12.87 -6.99
N PHE A 50 -13.38 11.64 -7.50
CA PHE A 50 -13.25 10.42 -6.71
C PHE A 50 -11.91 10.38 -5.96
N ALA A 51 -10.79 10.51 -6.69
CA ALA A 51 -9.47 10.45 -6.12
C ALA A 51 -9.20 11.57 -5.11
N TYR A 52 -9.71 12.78 -5.37
CA TYR A 52 -9.64 13.88 -4.40
C TYR A 52 -10.30 13.55 -3.07
N ARG A 53 -11.56 13.11 -3.10
CA ARG A 53 -12.32 12.77 -1.89
C ARG A 53 -11.63 11.66 -1.12
N LYS A 54 -11.25 10.58 -1.81
CA LYS A 54 -10.61 9.41 -1.20
C LYS A 54 -9.22 9.71 -0.66
N THR A 55 -8.43 10.55 -1.33
CA THR A 55 -7.14 11.01 -0.81
C THR A 55 -7.32 11.81 0.48
N ALA A 56 -8.28 12.74 0.50
CA ALA A 56 -8.57 13.56 1.67
C ALA A 56 -9.06 12.71 2.85
N ASP A 57 -9.99 11.78 2.59
CA ASP A 57 -10.56 10.88 3.60
C ASP A 57 -9.49 9.97 4.20
N LEU A 58 -8.65 9.34 3.36
CA LEU A 58 -7.61 8.44 3.81
C LEU A 58 -6.58 9.15 4.70
N PHE A 59 -6.02 10.28 4.25
CA PHE A 59 -4.98 10.94 5.05
C PHE A 59 -5.54 11.49 6.36
N ARG A 60 -6.75 12.06 6.38
CA ARG A 60 -7.39 12.47 7.65
C ARG A 60 -7.63 11.28 8.57
N ALA A 61 -8.06 10.14 8.02
CA ALA A 61 -8.26 8.92 8.80
C ALA A 61 -6.95 8.40 9.38
N LEU A 62 -5.87 8.39 8.60
CA LEU A 62 -4.52 8.01 9.04
C LEU A 62 -4.00 8.94 10.14
N GLU A 63 -4.15 10.26 9.99
CA GLU A 63 -3.76 11.22 11.03
C GLU A 63 -4.57 11.01 12.32
N SER A 64 -5.89 10.81 12.21
CA SER A 64 -6.76 10.56 13.37
C SER A 64 -6.42 9.23 14.08
N TYR A 65 -6.13 8.20 13.29
CA TYR A 65 -5.83 6.87 13.81
C TYR A 65 -4.44 6.80 14.41
N SER A 66 -3.40 7.17 13.68
CA SER A 66 -2.01 7.11 14.17
C SER A 66 -1.69 8.24 15.16
N GLY A 67 -2.34 9.39 15.07
CA GLY A 67 -1.91 10.61 15.77
C GLY A 67 -0.67 11.27 15.15
N ILE A 68 -0.24 10.80 13.98
CA ILE A 68 0.94 11.26 13.26
C ILE A 68 0.46 12.00 12.02
N SER A 69 0.91 13.24 11.82
CA SER A 69 0.50 14.03 10.65
C SER A 69 1.11 13.51 9.35
N PHE A 70 0.49 13.78 8.20
CA PHE A 70 1.05 13.46 6.88
C PHE A 70 2.42 14.12 6.67
N HIS A 71 2.59 15.36 7.11
CA HIS A 71 3.84 16.12 6.96
C HIS A 71 4.98 15.54 7.78
N GLU A 72 4.64 14.96 8.94
CA GLU A 72 5.56 14.08 9.64
C GLU A 72 5.73 12.86 8.74
N ALA A 73 4.71 12.00 8.58
CA ALA A 73 4.69 10.68 7.91
C ALA A 73 5.53 10.57 6.63
N SER A 74 5.43 11.57 5.77
CA SER A 74 6.03 11.60 4.44
C SER A 74 7.36 12.34 4.35
N ALA A 75 7.93 12.83 5.46
CA ALA A 75 9.10 13.70 5.43
C ALA A 75 10.29 13.12 4.64
N SER A 76 10.56 11.82 4.80
CA SER A 76 11.64 11.11 4.08
C SER A 76 11.38 11.00 2.57
N VAL A 77 10.12 10.86 2.14
CA VAL A 77 9.73 10.81 0.72
C VAL A 77 10.12 12.12 0.00
N PHE A 78 10.04 13.23 0.72
CA PHE A 78 10.35 14.56 0.19
C PHE A 78 11.78 15.05 0.52
N GLU A 79 12.63 14.19 1.07
CA GLU A 79 14.02 14.55 1.36
C GLU A 79 14.76 14.91 0.06
N GLY A 80 15.54 16.00 0.10
CA GLY A 80 16.27 16.53 -1.06
C GLY A 80 15.38 17.17 -2.15
N GLN A 81 14.06 17.16 -2.02
CA GLN A 81 13.16 17.79 -2.99
C GLN A 81 13.08 19.32 -2.80
N ARG A 82 12.76 20.03 -3.90
CA ARG A 82 12.53 21.48 -3.88
C ARG A 82 11.31 21.81 -3.01
N ALA A 83 11.31 22.99 -2.40
CA ALA A 83 10.21 23.44 -1.54
C ALA A 83 8.82 23.39 -2.23
N SER A 84 8.75 23.61 -3.55
CA SER A 84 7.51 23.53 -4.34
C SER A 84 6.93 22.12 -4.47
N GLU A 85 7.75 21.09 -4.26
CA GLU A 85 7.34 19.68 -4.37
C GLU A 85 7.08 19.03 -3.02
N LYS A 86 7.49 19.67 -1.91
CA LYS A 86 7.23 19.15 -0.58
C LYS A 86 5.73 19.01 -0.33
N TYR A 87 5.34 17.85 0.19
CA TYR A 87 3.96 17.53 0.55
C TYR A 87 2.97 17.57 -0.62
N LYS A 88 3.49 17.41 -1.84
CA LYS A 88 2.69 17.22 -3.04
C LYS A 88 2.49 15.74 -3.31
N VAL A 89 1.23 15.35 -3.51
CA VAL A 89 0.87 14.05 -4.08
C VAL A 89 0.53 14.28 -5.55
N LEU A 90 1.31 13.67 -6.44
CA LEU A 90 1.03 13.66 -7.87
C LEU A 90 0.37 12.34 -8.26
N LEU A 91 -0.83 12.42 -8.82
CA LEU A 91 -1.52 11.30 -9.47
C LEU A 91 -1.45 11.50 -10.99
N VAL A 92 -0.95 10.49 -11.71
CA VAL A 92 -0.92 10.46 -13.17
C VAL A 92 -1.90 9.39 -13.65
N VAL A 93 -2.95 9.80 -14.34
CA VAL A 93 -4.08 8.94 -14.72
C VAL A 93 -4.12 8.83 -16.23
N GLN A 94 -4.03 7.60 -16.74
CA GLN A 94 -3.95 7.32 -18.17
C GLN A 94 -4.85 6.13 -18.52
N ASP A 95 -5.33 6.04 -19.76
CA ASP A 95 -6.14 4.90 -20.22
C ASP A 95 -5.37 3.57 -20.15
N GLN A 96 -4.03 3.65 -20.23
CA GLN A 96 -3.16 2.50 -20.06
C GLN A 96 -1.85 2.91 -19.40
N ILE A 97 -1.41 2.14 -18.39
CA ILE A 97 -0.08 2.28 -17.81
C ILE A 97 0.68 0.94 -17.86
N LEU A 98 2.00 1.02 -18.03
CA LEU A 98 2.87 -0.14 -18.11
C LEU A 98 3.95 -0.04 -17.03
N LEU A 99 4.12 -1.11 -16.26
CA LEU A 99 5.25 -1.31 -15.37
C LEU A 99 6.11 -2.45 -15.94
N ASN A 100 7.36 -2.15 -16.33
CA ASN A 100 8.27 -3.11 -16.96
C ASN A 100 7.65 -3.86 -18.15
N GLY A 101 6.86 -3.15 -18.97
CA GLY A 101 6.17 -3.71 -20.14
C GLY A 101 4.89 -4.49 -19.84
N THR A 102 4.47 -4.60 -18.58
CA THR A 102 3.23 -5.26 -18.16
C THR A 102 2.17 -4.22 -17.83
N ARG A 103 0.95 -4.40 -18.34
CA ARG A 103 -0.21 -3.57 -17.99
C ARG A 103 -0.57 -3.80 -16.51
N VAL A 104 -0.71 -2.73 -15.74
CA VAL A 104 -1.02 -2.77 -14.31
C VAL A 104 -2.09 -1.73 -13.98
N GLY A 105 -2.88 -1.94 -12.92
CA GLY A 105 -3.91 -0.96 -12.52
C GLY A 105 -3.34 0.29 -11.84
N GLY A 106 -2.17 0.17 -11.24
CA GLY A 106 -1.51 1.24 -10.51
C GLY A 106 -0.09 0.87 -10.12
N TYR A 107 0.76 1.87 -9.88
CA TYR A 107 2.04 1.67 -9.21
C TYR A 107 2.55 2.95 -8.55
N ASN A 108 3.34 2.76 -7.48
CA ASN A 108 4.03 3.83 -6.78
C ASN A 108 5.40 4.13 -7.40
N ASN A 109 5.68 5.39 -7.71
CA ASN A 109 7.03 5.87 -8.00
C ASN A 109 7.38 7.15 -7.22
N ILE A 110 6.92 7.30 -5.97
CA ILE A 110 7.14 8.53 -5.19
C ILE A 110 8.63 8.73 -4.85
N SER A 111 9.43 7.66 -4.76
CA SER A 111 10.89 7.72 -4.58
C SER A 111 11.65 8.08 -5.86
N GLY A 112 11.08 7.80 -7.03
CA GLY A 112 11.71 7.99 -8.33
C GLY A 112 12.61 6.84 -8.80
N ASP A 113 12.56 5.69 -8.14
CA ASP A 113 13.40 4.53 -8.48
C ASP A 113 12.99 3.87 -9.82
N LEU A 114 11.74 4.07 -10.25
CA LEU A 114 11.17 3.47 -11.47
C LEU A 114 11.19 4.41 -12.68
N GLY A 115 11.73 5.63 -12.53
CA GLY A 115 11.83 6.59 -13.62
C GLY A 115 11.79 8.06 -13.18
N PRO A 116 11.95 9.00 -14.13
CA PRO A 116 12.13 10.42 -13.83
C PRO A 116 10.88 11.11 -13.29
N ALA A 117 9.69 10.56 -13.55
CA ALA A 117 8.43 11.12 -13.11
C ALA A 117 8.03 10.51 -11.75
N ARG A 118 8.20 11.29 -10.68
CA ARG A 118 7.77 10.89 -9.33
C ARG A 118 6.27 11.09 -9.15
N GLY A 119 5.57 10.07 -8.70
CA GLY A 119 4.12 10.12 -8.48
C GLY A 119 3.51 8.73 -8.36
N ILE A 120 2.19 8.70 -8.24
CA ILE A 120 1.39 7.47 -8.34
C ILE A 120 0.75 7.44 -9.71
N PHE A 121 0.89 6.34 -10.42
CA PHE A 121 0.31 6.14 -11.74
C PHE A 121 -0.89 5.23 -11.61
N MET A 122 -2.00 5.57 -12.26
CA MET A 122 -3.28 4.86 -12.15
C MET A 122 -3.92 4.67 -13.51
N GLU A 123 -4.56 3.51 -13.69
CA GLU A 123 -5.32 3.15 -14.89
C GLU A 123 -6.79 2.92 -14.52
N PRO A 124 -7.73 3.82 -14.91
CA PRO A 124 -9.13 3.74 -14.49
C PRO A 124 -9.86 2.45 -14.88
N ASP A 125 -9.50 1.83 -16.01
CA ASP A 125 -10.12 0.56 -16.44
C ASP A 125 -9.89 -0.59 -15.45
N LEU A 126 -8.74 -0.58 -14.77
CA LEU A 126 -8.35 -1.60 -13.79
C LEU A 126 -8.53 -1.10 -12.34
N SER A 127 -8.58 0.21 -12.13
CA SER A 127 -8.86 0.86 -10.84
C SER A 127 -9.94 1.93 -11.01
N PRO A 128 -11.21 1.50 -11.22
CA PRO A 128 -12.29 2.40 -11.57
C PRO A 128 -12.71 3.31 -10.40
N ALA A 129 -13.30 4.45 -10.73
CA ALA A 129 -13.96 5.28 -9.73
C ALA A 129 -15.01 4.45 -8.97
N GLY A 130 -14.98 4.53 -7.64
CA GLY A 130 -15.78 3.69 -6.74
C GLY A 130 -15.05 2.47 -6.17
N TYR A 131 -13.83 2.16 -6.64
CA TYR A 131 -13.01 1.04 -6.16
C TYR A 131 -11.70 1.57 -5.56
N PRO A 132 -11.69 2.02 -4.28
CA PRO A 132 -10.57 2.76 -3.72
C PRO A 132 -9.39 1.88 -3.29
N ALA A 133 -9.48 0.55 -3.38
CA ALA A 133 -8.50 -0.37 -2.82
C ALA A 133 -7.07 -0.07 -3.29
N LEU A 134 -6.84 -0.01 -4.60
CA LEU A 134 -5.52 0.28 -5.15
C LEU A 134 -5.09 1.73 -4.90
N LEU A 135 -5.99 2.71 -5.04
CA LEU A 135 -5.67 4.11 -4.71
C LEU A 135 -5.21 4.25 -3.25
N PHE A 136 -5.91 3.62 -2.31
CA PHE A 136 -5.54 3.64 -0.89
C PHE A 136 -4.21 2.95 -0.62
N HIS A 137 -3.97 1.80 -1.27
CA HIS A 137 -2.71 1.09 -1.19
C HIS A 137 -1.55 2.01 -1.58
N GLU A 138 -1.64 2.63 -2.76
CA GLU A 138 -0.59 3.50 -3.27
C GLU A 138 -0.38 4.76 -2.42
N LEU A 139 -1.47 5.38 -1.95
CA LEU A 139 -1.39 6.53 -1.04
C LEU A 139 -0.82 6.15 0.32
N GLY A 140 -1.07 4.93 0.80
CA GLY A 140 -0.56 4.41 2.06
C GLY A 140 0.97 4.40 2.11
N HIS A 141 1.64 4.28 0.97
CA HIS A 141 3.10 4.29 0.89
C HIS A 141 3.75 5.64 1.24
N PHE A 142 2.98 6.73 1.34
CA PHE A 142 3.47 7.97 1.96
C PHE A 142 3.70 7.87 3.47
N TYR A 143 3.11 6.87 4.13
CA TYR A 143 3.31 6.59 5.55
C TYR A 143 4.22 5.38 5.80
N PHE A 144 4.20 4.40 4.89
CA PHE A 144 4.79 3.08 5.13
C PHE A 144 5.54 2.57 3.89
N SER A 145 6.87 2.47 3.96
CA SER A 145 7.70 2.08 2.82
C SER A 145 8.87 1.15 3.16
N ASP A 146 8.85 0.50 4.33
CA ASP A 146 9.96 -0.33 4.80
C ASP A 146 9.89 -1.77 4.26
N ILE A 147 10.04 -2.77 5.13
CA ILE A 147 10.12 -4.18 4.76
C ILE A 147 8.93 -4.57 3.88
N PRO A 148 9.15 -5.15 2.68
CA PRO A 148 8.10 -5.33 1.68
C PRO A 148 6.84 -5.99 2.22
N TRP A 149 6.95 -7.12 2.91
CA TRP A 149 5.76 -7.84 3.38
C TRP A 149 4.94 -7.04 4.40
N LEU A 150 5.62 -6.19 5.17
CA LEU A 150 5.02 -5.39 6.22
C LEU A 150 4.31 -4.18 5.62
N SER A 151 5.00 -3.42 4.77
CA SER A 151 4.45 -2.22 4.12
C SER A 151 3.27 -2.59 3.22
N GLU A 152 3.46 -3.53 2.30
CA GLU A 152 2.47 -3.98 1.30
C GLU A 152 1.22 -4.55 2.00
N GLY A 153 1.42 -5.34 3.06
CA GLY A 153 0.32 -5.87 3.86
C GLY A 153 -0.44 -4.76 4.59
N LEU A 154 0.29 -3.81 5.19
CA LEU A 154 -0.28 -2.78 6.03
C LEU A 154 -1.08 -1.75 5.23
N VAL A 155 -0.55 -1.26 4.11
CA VAL A 155 -1.30 -0.33 3.24
C VAL A 155 -2.56 -0.98 2.65
N SER A 156 -2.53 -2.29 2.45
CA SER A 156 -3.67 -3.07 1.94
C SER A 156 -4.74 -3.34 3.00
N PHE A 157 -4.33 -3.59 4.25
CA PHE A 157 -5.25 -3.99 5.33
C PHE A 157 -5.77 -2.81 6.16
N LEU A 158 -4.97 -1.76 6.33
CA LEU A 158 -5.29 -0.63 7.21
C LEU A 158 -6.62 0.08 6.87
N PRO A 159 -7.02 0.24 5.59
CA PRO A 159 -8.34 0.80 5.28
C PRO A 159 -9.53 0.07 5.95
N LEU A 160 -9.45 -1.26 6.09
CA LEU A 160 -10.47 -2.05 6.80
C LEU A 160 -10.53 -1.69 8.29
N VAL A 161 -9.37 -1.52 8.92
CA VAL A 161 -9.26 -1.12 10.32
C VAL A 161 -9.79 0.30 10.52
N LEU A 162 -9.40 1.23 9.64
CA LEU A 162 -9.88 2.61 9.70
C LEU A 162 -11.41 2.68 9.59
N TYR A 163 -12.01 1.85 8.74
CA TYR A 163 -13.46 1.77 8.61
C TYR A 163 -14.11 1.25 9.89
N LYS A 164 -13.61 0.13 10.42
CA LYS A 164 -14.11 -0.46 11.69
C LYS A 164 -14.00 0.49 12.89
N GLU A 165 -12.93 1.27 12.94
CA GLU A 165 -12.70 2.30 13.97
C GLU A 165 -13.43 3.63 13.69
N LYS A 166 -14.30 3.66 12.67
CA LYS A 166 -15.11 4.82 12.26
C LYS A 166 -14.26 6.07 11.95
N LYS A 167 -13.05 5.85 11.44
CA LYS A 167 -12.09 6.90 11.02
C LYS A 167 -12.24 7.28 9.56
N ILE A 168 -12.72 6.35 8.74
CA ILE A 168 -13.07 6.57 7.33
C ILE A 168 -14.48 6.05 7.08
N GLN A 169 -15.23 6.73 6.21
CA GLN A 169 -16.52 6.24 5.74
C GLN A 169 -16.32 5.59 4.37
N LEU A 170 -16.80 4.35 4.25
CA LEU A 170 -16.79 3.61 3.00
C LEU A 170 -18.20 3.12 2.71
N THR A 171 -18.58 3.09 1.43
CA THR A 171 -19.77 2.35 1.02
C THR A 171 -19.50 0.84 1.17
N LYS A 172 -20.57 0.04 1.08
CA LYS A 172 -20.44 -1.41 1.14
C LYS A 172 -19.57 -1.93 -0.01
N GLU A 173 -19.76 -1.38 -1.21
CA GLU A 173 -19.04 -1.74 -2.43
C GLU A 173 -17.55 -1.40 -2.30
N GLU A 174 -17.24 -0.21 -1.78
CA GLU A 174 -15.86 0.21 -1.52
C GLU A 174 -15.17 -0.71 -0.51
N LEU A 175 -15.86 -1.07 0.58
CA LEU A 175 -15.33 -2.00 1.58
C LEU A 175 -15.07 -3.40 1.00
N VAL A 176 -15.99 -3.90 0.16
CA VAL A 176 -15.84 -5.18 -0.52
C VAL A 176 -14.64 -5.15 -1.48
N SER A 177 -14.47 -4.06 -2.24
CA SER A 177 -13.31 -3.91 -3.15
C SER A 177 -11.97 -4.07 -2.42
N ILE A 178 -11.83 -3.50 -1.22
CA ILE A 178 -10.61 -3.61 -0.41
C ILE A 178 -10.35 -5.06 0.03
N ALA A 179 -11.41 -5.81 0.37
CA ALA A 179 -11.28 -7.21 0.76
C ALA A 179 -10.98 -8.14 -0.44
N GLU A 180 -11.38 -7.74 -1.66
CA GLU A 180 -11.27 -8.53 -2.88
C GLU A 180 -9.98 -8.28 -3.67
N GLU A 181 -9.44 -7.06 -3.64
CA GLU A 181 -8.27 -6.62 -4.44
C GLU A 181 -7.10 -7.62 -4.42
N TRP A 182 -6.85 -8.22 -3.25
CA TRP A 182 -5.70 -9.09 -3.01
C TRP A 182 -6.05 -10.57 -3.07
N SER A 183 -7.11 -10.90 -3.80
CA SER A 183 -7.57 -12.27 -4.08
C SER A 183 -7.66 -13.13 -2.82
N THR A 184 -8.38 -12.66 -1.80
CA THR A 184 -8.59 -13.38 -0.53
C THR A 184 -9.44 -14.66 -0.66
N GLU A 185 -9.88 -14.97 -1.88
CA GLU A 185 -10.53 -16.21 -2.28
C GLU A 185 -9.56 -17.40 -2.26
N GLU A 186 -10.11 -18.60 -2.15
CA GLU A 186 -9.46 -19.78 -1.58
C GLU A 186 -8.11 -20.17 -2.21
N GLY A 187 -7.13 -20.47 -1.35
CA GLY A 187 -5.84 -21.05 -1.72
C GLY A 187 -4.70 -20.04 -1.87
N LEU A 188 -3.48 -20.56 -1.96
CA LEU A 188 -2.30 -19.77 -2.33
C LEU A 188 -2.22 -19.75 -3.86
N GLN A 189 -2.55 -18.61 -4.44
CA GLN A 189 -2.58 -18.43 -5.90
C GLN A 189 -1.16 -18.53 -6.48
N GLY A 190 -0.84 -19.67 -7.09
CA GLY A 190 0.50 -19.94 -7.65
C GLY A 190 1.15 -21.23 -7.15
N GLY A 191 0.46 -22.01 -6.30
CA GLY A 191 0.83 -23.40 -5.97
C GLY A 191 2.07 -23.58 -5.10
N LYS A 192 2.79 -22.49 -4.76
CA LYS A 192 3.95 -22.53 -3.88
C LYS A 192 3.75 -21.62 -2.69
N ASP A 193 3.75 -22.23 -1.52
CA ASP A 193 3.62 -21.56 -0.23
C ASP A 193 4.99 -21.10 0.28
N PHE A 194 5.40 -19.90 -0.15
CA PHE A 194 6.67 -19.31 0.29
C PHE A 194 6.47 -18.44 1.52
N PRO A 195 7.40 -18.47 2.51
CA PRO A 195 7.43 -17.45 3.55
C PRO A 195 7.69 -16.07 2.92
N LEU A 196 7.15 -15.00 3.52
CA LEU A 196 7.26 -13.64 2.98
C LEU A 196 8.64 -13.00 3.12
N ASP A 197 9.49 -13.52 3.99
CA ASP A 197 10.87 -13.10 4.18
C ASP A 197 11.82 -14.30 3.98
N PRO A 198 12.67 -14.31 2.93
CA PRO A 198 12.94 -13.21 1.99
C PRO A 198 11.82 -12.96 0.96
N ASP A 199 11.75 -11.73 0.44
CA ASP A 199 10.84 -11.38 -0.67
C ASP A 199 11.14 -12.24 -1.90
N PHE A 200 10.15 -12.99 -2.35
CA PHE A 200 10.28 -13.98 -3.42
C PHE A 200 9.78 -13.48 -4.77
N ARG A 201 9.21 -12.27 -4.86
CA ARG A 201 8.56 -11.75 -6.08
C ARG A 201 9.52 -11.60 -7.25
N GLU A 202 10.75 -11.17 -6.99
CA GLU A 202 11.78 -11.04 -8.03
C GLU A 202 12.14 -12.39 -8.66
N LYS A 203 12.29 -13.43 -7.81
CA LYS A 203 12.67 -14.77 -8.24
C LYS A 203 11.49 -15.55 -8.85
N TYR A 204 10.28 -15.28 -8.38
CA TYR A 204 9.05 -15.95 -8.82
C TYR A 204 7.93 -14.94 -9.09
N PRO A 205 7.97 -14.17 -10.20
CA PRO A 205 6.98 -13.13 -10.48
C PRO A 205 5.55 -13.65 -10.58
N SER A 206 5.34 -14.90 -11.01
CA SER A 206 4.02 -15.55 -11.05
C SER A 206 3.41 -15.81 -9.66
N ALA A 207 4.22 -15.74 -8.60
CA ALA A 207 3.76 -15.86 -7.21
C ALA A 207 3.46 -14.50 -6.55
N THR A 208 3.59 -13.38 -7.29
CA THR A 208 3.28 -12.04 -6.78
C THR A 208 1.89 -11.95 -6.13
N PRO A 209 0.80 -12.51 -6.72
CA PRO A 209 -0.51 -12.52 -6.04
C PRO A 209 -0.50 -13.24 -4.68
N THR A 210 0.25 -14.35 -4.55
CA THR A 210 0.43 -15.03 -3.25
C THR A 210 1.13 -14.14 -2.23
N PHE A 211 2.10 -13.33 -2.64
CA PHE A 211 2.79 -12.40 -1.75
C PHE A 211 1.80 -11.40 -1.13
N TYR A 212 1.06 -10.66 -1.95
CA TYR A 212 0.11 -9.66 -1.49
C TYR A 212 -1.00 -10.27 -0.63
N ASN A 213 -1.54 -11.41 -1.05
CA ASN A 213 -2.55 -12.15 -0.28
C ASN A 213 -2.08 -12.48 1.13
N LYS A 214 -0.86 -13.00 1.24
CA LYS A 214 -0.27 -13.43 2.50
C LYS A 214 0.16 -12.24 3.36
N ALA A 215 0.65 -11.17 2.73
CA ALA A 215 0.97 -9.89 3.38
C ALA A 215 -0.29 -9.26 4.01
N LEU A 216 -1.44 -9.29 3.33
CA LEU A 216 -2.71 -8.84 3.92
C LEU A 216 -3.15 -9.74 5.08
N LYS A 217 -3.12 -11.07 4.89
CA LYS A 217 -3.55 -12.02 5.94
C LYS A 217 -2.70 -11.94 7.20
N ILE A 218 -1.40 -11.70 7.07
CA ILE A 218 -0.55 -11.53 8.25
C ILE A 218 -0.93 -10.27 9.04
N GLN A 219 -1.31 -9.17 8.38
CA GLN A 219 -1.82 -8.00 9.12
C GLN A 219 -3.11 -8.30 9.87
N TYR A 220 -3.99 -9.13 9.30
CA TYR A 220 -5.17 -9.57 10.03
C TYR A 220 -4.82 -10.43 11.26
N ILE A 221 -3.85 -11.34 11.14
CA ILE A 221 -3.30 -12.09 12.28
C ILE A 221 -2.76 -11.12 13.34
N LEU A 222 -1.94 -10.16 12.95
CA LEU A 222 -1.37 -9.17 13.88
C LEU A 222 -2.47 -8.37 14.57
N TYR A 223 -3.49 -7.90 13.84
CA TYR A 223 -4.63 -7.20 14.42
C TYR A 223 -5.39 -8.04 15.45
N LYS A 224 -5.68 -9.30 15.12
CA LYS A 224 -6.35 -10.24 16.03
C LYS A 224 -5.52 -10.51 17.29
N GLU A 225 -4.22 -10.72 17.11
CA GLU A 225 -3.31 -11.09 18.19
C GLU A 225 -2.92 -9.91 19.08
N LEU A 226 -2.89 -8.69 18.57
CA LEU A 226 -2.60 -7.46 19.33
C LEU A 226 -3.87 -6.85 19.94
N GLY A 227 -5.02 -7.04 19.29
CA GLY A 227 -6.25 -6.29 19.57
C GLY A 227 -6.20 -4.87 18.99
N PRO A 228 -7.33 -4.13 18.99
CA PRO A 228 -7.41 -2.81 18.33
C PRO A 228 -6.37 -1.81 18.83
N ASN A 229 -6.25 -1.66 20.16
CA ASN A 229 -5.28 -0.74 20.77
C ASN A 229 -3.83 -1.14 20.48
N GLY A 230 -3.51 -2.43 20.63
CA GLY A 230 -2.16 -2.93 20.36
C GLY A 230 -1.77 -2.81 18.89
N TYR A 231 -2.71 -3.03 17.96
CA TYR A 231 -2.46 -2.84 16.53
C TYR A 231 -2.28 -1.37 16.19
N ARG A 232 -3.04 -0.47 16.80
CA ARG A 232 -2.83 0.98 16.66
C ARG A 232 -1.43 1.39 17.13
N ASP A 233 -0.99 0.90 18.29
CA ASP A 233 0.35 1.18 18.81
C ASP A 233 1.45 0.56 17.95
N PHE A 234 1.17 -0.59 17.33
CA PHE A 234 2.06 -1.18 16.33
C PHE A 234 2.19 -0.28 15.11
N VAL A 235 1.07 0.13 14.47
CA VAL A 235 1.08 1.03 13.31
C VAL A 235 1.85 2.33 13.60
N LYS A 236 1.66 2.94 14.78
CA LYS A 236 2.41 4.14 15.20
C LYS A 236 3.92 3.95 15.20
N LYS A 237 4.40 2.77 15.62
CA LYS A 237 5.83 2.45 15.67
C LYS A 237 6.43 2.15 14.28
N LEU A 238 5.59 1.97 13.26
CA LEU A 238 6.02 1.71 11.89
C LEU A 238 6.10 2.97 11.03
N VAL A 239 5.52 4.09 11.47
CA VAL A 239 5.76 5.40 10.84
C VAL A 239 7.09 5.94 11.41
N PHE A 240 7.96 6.51 10.57
CA PHE A 240 9.27 7.15 10.92
C PHE A 240 10.54 6.29 10.95
N GLU A 241 11.68 6.99 11.07
CA GLU A 241 13.08 6.54 11.11
C GLU A 241 13.35 5.32 12.00
N ASN A 242 12.48 5.06 12.98
CA ASN A 242 12.55 3.89 13.86
C ASN A 242 11.85 2.64 13.32
N SER A 243 11.27 2.73 12.12
CA SER A 243 10.57 1.62 11.50
C SER A 243 11.53 0.43 11.35
N PRO A 244 11.09 -0.78 11.73
CA PRO A 244 11.88 -1.98 11.60
C PRO A 244 12.43 -2.15 10.18
N LYS A 245 13.74 -2.39 10.08
CA LYS A 245 14.44 -2.68 8.83
C LYS A 245 14.59 -4.19 8.58
N THR A 246 14.31 -5.01 9.59
CA THR A 246 14.37 -6.48 9.51
C THR A 246 13.16 -7.12 10.19
N THR A 247 12.78 -8.32 9.76
CA THR A 247 11.72 -9.11 10.41
C THR A 247 12.02 -9.37 11.90
N SER A 248 13.30 -9.53 12.27
CA SER A 248 13.71 -9.66 13.68
C SER A 248 13.35 -8.42 14.50
N GLN A 249 13.55 -7.22 13.96
CA GLN A 249 13.15 -5.96 14.62
C GLN A 249 11.63 -5.81 14.70
N VAL A 250 10.89 -6.29 13.70
CA VAL A 250 9.41 -6.35 13.76
C VAL A 250 8.97 -7.25 14.93
N ILE A 251 9.57 -8.44 15.06
CA ILE A 251 9.28 -9.37 16.17
C ILE A 251 9.56 -8.73 17.53
N LEU A 252 10.67 -8.00 17.68
CA LEU A 252 10.98 -7.27 18.91
C LEU A 252 9.95 -6.18 19.21
N THR A 253 9.51 -5.46 18.18
CA THR A 253 8.45 -4.44 18.29
C THR A 253 7.14 -5.07 18.76
N LEU A 254 6.73 -6.18 18.15
CA LEU A 254 5.53 -6.92 18.53
C LEU A 254 5.60 -7.42 19.99
N LYS A 255 6.76 -7.98 20.41
CA LYS A 255 7.00 -8.40 21.81
C LYS A 255 6.86 -7.25 22.79
N SER A 256 7.33 -6.05 22.43
CA SER A 256 7.23 -4.86 23.30
C SER A 256 5.79 -4.39 23.53
N ILE A 257 4.88 -4.67 22.58
CA ILE A 257 3.46 -4.30 22.69
C ILE A 257 2.68 -5.40 23.41
N ARG A 258 2.95 -6.66 23.07
CA ARG A 258 2.32 -7.82 23.70
C ARG A 258 3.29 -8.98 23.74
N ASP A 259 3.63 -9.42 24.95
CA ASP A 259 4.55 -10.53 25.13
C ASP A 259 3.90 -11.87 24.73
N LYS A 260 4.36 -12.41 23.61
CA LYS A 260 3.87 -13.64 22.97
C LYS A 260 5.01 -14.29 22.19
N ASN A 261 4.83 -15.57 21.86
CA ASN A 261 5.70 -16.26 20.92
C ASN A 261 5.42 -15.86 19.46
N TRP A 262 5.78 -14.62 19.11
CA TRP A 262 5.63 -14.09 17.76
C TRP A 262 6.39 -14.90 16.71
N SER A 263 7.52 -15.51 17.07
CA SER A 263 8.27 -16.37 16.15
C SER A 263 7.46 -17.60 15.72
N SER A 264 6.65 -18.17 16.62
CA SER A 264 5.72 -19.27 16.31
C SER A 264 4.53 -18.80 15.47
N LEU A 265 3.93 -17.66 15.83
CA LEU A 265 2.82 -17.05 15.08
C LEU A 265 3.19 -16.71 13.64
N LEU A 266 4.40 -16.21 13.41
CA LEU A 266 4.89 -15.78 12.10
C LEU A 266 5.54 -16.91 11.28
N ARG A 267 5.76 -18.10 11.86
CA ARG A 267 6.39 -19.22 11.14
C ARG A 267 5.49 -19.74 10.03
N GLY A 268 6.08 -20.02 8.87
CA GLY A 268 5.37 -20.38 7.65
C GLY A 268 4.72 -19.18 6.97
N TRP A 269 4.34 -18.13 7.70
CA TRP A 269 3.81 -16.89 7.16
C TRP A 269 4.91 -15.96 6.64
N VAL A 270 5.74 -15.49 7.56
CA VAL A 270 6.82 -14.54 7.28
C VAL A 270 8.16 -15.25 7.30
N THR A 271 8.40 -16.10 8.30
CA THR A 271 9.68 -16.79 8.45
C THR A 271 9.59 -18.24 7.95
N PRO A 272 10.70 -18.84 7.49
CA PRO A 272 10.72 -20.22 7.03
C PRO A 272 10.27 -21.24 8.09
N GLY A 273 9.55 -22.27 7.64
CA GLY A 273 9.08 -23.40 8.46
C GLY A 273 7.60 -23.72 8.20
N PRO A 274 7.08 -24.80 8.81
CA PRO A 274 5.64 -25.08 8.75
C PRO A 274 4.85 -24.06 9.57
N TYR A 275 3.60 -23.81 9.17
CA TYR A 275 2.64 -23.10 10.01
C TYR A 275 2.48 -23.78 11.36
N GLU A 276 2.55 -23.01 12.45
CA GLU A 276 2.38 -23.56 13.81
C GLU A 276 1.03 -23.21 14.44
N VAL A 277 0.63 -21.94 14.37
CA VAL A 277 -0.60 -21.46 15.02
C VAL A 277 -1.74 -21.27 14.05
N TYR A 278 -1.45 -20.63 12.91
CA TYR A 278 -2.43 -20.28 11.88
C TYR A 278 -2.01 -20.86 10.55
N THR A 279 -2.98 -21.36 9.78
CA THR A 279 -2.73 -21.84 8.42
C THR A 279 -3.38 -20.90 7.42
N TRP A 280 -3.01 -21.00 6.14
CA TRP A 280 -3.62 -20.20 5.07
C TRP A 280 -5.16 -20.30 5.01
N LYS A 281 -5.74 -21.38 5.55
CA LYS A 281 -7.20 -21.61 5.64
C LYS A 281 -7.88 -20.83 6.76
N THR A 282 -7.14 -20.36 7.76
CA THR A 282 -7.73 -19.71 8.94
C THR A 282 -8.37 -18.36 8.60
N PHE A 283 -7.87 -17.67 7.57
CA PHE A 283 -8.32 -16.33 7.21
C PHE A 283 -8.72 -16.29 5.74
N GLN A 284 -10.03 -16.41 5.51
CA GLN A 284 -10.66 -16.29 4.20
C GLN A 284 -11.42 -14.97 4.09
N LYS A 285 -11.76 -14.56 2.86
CA LYS A 285 -12.57 -13.38 2.54
C LYS A 285 -13.74 -13.15 3.49
N GLU A 286 -14.57 -14.17 3.69
CA GLU A 286 -15.76 -14.11 4.55
C GLU A 286 -15.42 -13.78 6.00
N SER A 287 -14.30 -14.29 6.51
CA SER A 287 -13.84 -14.00 7.88
C SER A 287 -13.41 -12.54 8.05
N ILE A 288 -12.84 -11.94 7.00
CA ILE A 288 -12.44 -10.53 6.98
C ILE A 288 -13.70 -9.67 6.94
N LEU A 289 -14.59 -9.90 5.97
CA LEU A 289 -15.83 -9.12 5.85
C LEU A 289 -16.70 -9.24 7.09
N LYS A 290 -16.88 -10.44 7.67
CA LYS A 290 -17.62 -10.61 8.92
C LYS A 290 -17.02 -9.82 10.08
N THR A 291 -15.71 -9.62 10.09
CA THR A 291 -15.03 -8.91 11.18
C THR A 291 -15.06 -7.40 11.00
N PHE A 292 -15.01 -6.91 9.76
CA PHE A 292 -14.83 -5.49 9.45
C PHE A 292 -16.05 -4.80 8.83
N ALA A 293 -17.04 -5.55 8.34
CA ALA A 293 -18.24 -5.03 7.66
C ALA A 293 -19.54 -5.14 8.48
N GLN A 294 -19.45 -5.37 9.81
CA GLN A 294 -20.59 -5.43 10.73
C GLN A 294 -20.84 -4.11 11.45
#